data_AF-A0A2X3CVT4-F1
#
_entry.id   AF-A0A2X3CVT4-F1
#
_cell.length_a   1.000
_cell.length_b   1.000
_cell.length_c   1.000
_cell.angle_alpha   90.00
_cell.angle_beta   90.00
_cell.angle_gamma   90.00
#
_symmetry.space_group_name_H-M   'P 1'
#
loop_
_entity.id
_entity.type
_entity.pdbx_description
1 polymer ?
#
loop_
_entity_poly.entity_id
_entity_poly.type
_entity_poly.pdbx_seq_one_letter_code
_entity_poly.pdbx_strand_id
1 'polypeptide(L)'
;MNMSSPIPTEAVFGVGCDPDSETAVMRLLELKQRPVEKGLILIAASFEQLKPYIDDSRLSDSQREAIFSCWPGPVTFVFPGAS
;
A
#
# COMPACT_ATOMS: atom_id res chain seq x y z
N MET A 1 20.35 8.99 -4.57
CA MET A 1 20.00 7.88 -5.47
C MET A 1 19.41 6.77 -4.60
N ASN A 2 18.10 6.59 -4.57
CA ASN A 2 17.51 5.39 -3.96
C ASN A 2 16.61 4.74 -5.02
N MET A 3 17.18 3.74 -5.69
CA MET A 3 16.53 2.97 -6.74
C MET A 3 15.58 1.95 -6.11
N SER A 4 14.52 1.64 -6.86
CA SER A 4 13.49 0.64 -6.63
C SER A 4 14.06 -0.64 -6.00
N SER A 5 13.64 -0.95 -4.77
CA SER A 5 14.08 -2.15 -4.07
C SER A 5 13.22 -3.34 -4.49
N PRO A 6 13.81 -4.48 -4.86
CA PRO A 6 13.06 -5.73 -4.97
C PRO A 6 12.58 -6.11 -3.57
N ILE A 7 11.28 -6.37 -3.43
CA ILE A 7 10.66 -6.84 -2.19
C ILE A 7 10.32 -8.31 -2.42
N PRO A 8 10.95 -9.26 -1.68
CA PRO A 8 10.53 -10.64 -1.73
C PRO A 8 9.11 -10.72 -1.18
N THR A 9 8.16 -11.15 -2.01
CA THR A 9 6.80 -11.46 -1.56
C THR A 9 6.52 -12.94 -1.81
N GLU A 10 5.50 -13.47 -1.13
CA GLU A 10 5.13 -14.89 -1.15
C GLU A 10 4.91 -15.47 -2.56
N ALA A 11 4.50 -14.64 -3.53
CA ALA A 11 4.14 -15.09 -4.88
C ALA A 11 5.14 -14.67 -5.97
N VAL A 12 5.63 -13.43 -5.95
CA VAL A 12 6.49 -12.86 -7.00
C VAL A 12 7.42 -11.79 -6.43
N PHE A 13 8.51 -11.46 -7.13
CA PHE A 13 9.28 -10.27 -6.80
C PHE A 13 8.43 -9.02 -7.08
N GLY A 14 8.13 -8.26 -6.03
CA GLY A 14 7.55 -6.93 -6.14
C GLY A 14 8.64 -5.88 -6.35
N VAL A 15 8.35 -4.83 -7.11
CA VAL A 15 9.16 -3.62 -7.13
C VAL A 15 8.37 -2.54 -6.41
N GLY A 16 8.95 -1.97 -5.36
CA GLY A 16 8.36 -0.92 -4.55
C GLY A 16 9.20 0.36 -4.56
N CYS A 17 8.61 1.44 -4.07
CA CYS A 17 9.27 2.70 -3.83
C CYS A 17 8.70 3.36 -2.57
N ASP A 18 9.36 4.42 -2.12
CA ASP A 18 8.82 5.32 -1.09
C ASP A 18 7.53 6.00 -1.62
N PRO A 19 6.38 5.84 -0.95
CA PRO A 19 5.12 6.43 -1.38
C PRO A 19 5.08 7.96 -1.25
N ASP A 20 5.90 8.56 -0.37
CA ASP A 20 5.94 10.01 -0.17
C ASP A 20 6.80 10.73 -1.21
N SER A 21 7.59 9.97 -1.98
CA SER A 21 8.43 10.50 -3.05
C SER A 21 7.72 10.39 -4.40
N GLU A 22 7.05 11.47 -4.82
CA GLU A 22 6.39 11.57 -6.14
C GLU A 22 7.32 11.15 -7.28
N THR A 23 8.58 11.57 -7.25
CA THR A 23 9.59 11.19 -8.26
C THR A 23 9.80 9.67 -8.33
N ALA A 24 9.75 8.99 -7.18
CA ALA A 24 9.95 7.54 -7.12
C ALA A 24 8.69 6.79 -7.58
N VAL A 25 7.51 7.30 -7.22
CA VAL A 25 6.21 6.80 -7.70
C VAL A 25 6.11 6.91 -9.22
N MET A 26 6.43 8.07 -9.80
CA MET A 26 6.37 8.28 -11.24
C MET A 26 7.35 7.38 -12.00
N ARG A 27 8.57 7.19 -11.48
CA ARG A 27 9.53 6.22 -12.04
C ARG A 27 9.05 4.78 -11.96
N LEU A 28 8.41 4.40 -10.86
CA LEU A 28 7.83 3.07 -10.70
C LEU A 28 6.70 2.82 -11.71
N LEU A 29 5.83 3.81 -11.92
CA LEU A 29 4.76 3.76 -12.92
C LEU A 29 5.30 3.63 -14.34
N GLU A 30 6.31 4.42 -14.69
CA GLU A 30 7.01 4.35 -15.98
C GLU A 30 7.64 2.97 -16.21
N LEU A 31 8.39 2.46 -15.22
CA LEU A 31 9.01 1.13 -15.26
C LEU A 31 7.98 0.01 -15.47
N LYS A 32 6.82 0.11 -14.82
CA LYS A 32 5.74 -0.88 -14.94
C LYS A 32 4.82 -0.64 -16.15
N GLN A 33 5.06 0.42 -16.93
CA GLN A 33 4.17 0.90 -17.98
C GLN A 33 2.71 0.98 -17.52
N ARG A 34 2.51 1.50 -16.30
CA ARG A 34 1.23 1.52 -15.60
C ARG A 34 0.66 2.94 -15.58
N PRO A 35 -0.58 3.15 -16.03
CA PRO A 35 -1.26 4.44 -15.89
C PRO A 35 -1.52 4.79 -14.42
N VAL A 36 -1.36 6.07 -14.07
CA VAL A 36 -1.45 6.59 -12.68
C VAL A 36 -2.86 6.42 -12.10
N GLU A 37 -3.89 6.56 -12.93
CA GLU A 37 -5.31 6.46 -12.56
C GLU A 37 -5.71 5.08 -12.03
N LYS A 38 -4.87 4.04 -12.27
CA LYS A 38 -5.09 2.70 -11.73
C LYS A 38 -4.66 2.55 -10.26
N GLY A 39 -4.03 3.58 -9.69
CA GLY A 39 -3.47 3.55 -8.34
C GLY A 39 -2.38 2.50 -8.13
N LEU A 40 -1.88 2.46 -6.90
CA LEU A 40 -0.87 1.54 -6.39
C LEU A 40 -1.34 0.93 -5.06
N ILE A 41 -0.72 -0.17 -4.66
CA ILE A 41 -0.96 -0.82 -3.36
C ILE A 41 0.13 -0.37 -2.40
N LEU A 42 -0.26 0.04 -1.20
CA LEU A 42 0.66 0.29 -0.09
C LEU A 42 0.85 -1.00 0.73
N ILE A 43 2.09 -1.32 1.06
CA ILE A 43 2.47 -2.44 1.92
C ILE A 43 3.17 -1.86 3.13
N ALA A 44 2.71 -2.21 4.33
CA ALA A 44 3.24 -1.71 5.58
C ALA A 44 3.44 -2.85 6.59
N ALA A 45 4.42 -2.69 7.48
CA ALA A 45 4.69 -3.65 8.56
C ALA A 45 3.75 -3.44 9.77
N SER A 46 3.13 -2.26 9.88
CA SER A 46 2.17 -1.91 10.93
C SER A 46 1.00 -1.10 10.36
N PHE A 47 -0.14 -1.07 11.03
CA PHE A 47 -1.36 -0.41 10.53
C PHE A 47 -1.24 1.10 10.70
N GLU A 48 -0.50 1.51 11.73
CA GLU A 48 -0.13 2.88 12.07
C GLU A 48 0.56 3.59 10.90
N GLN A 49 1.39 2.87 10.13
CA GLN A 49 2.03 3.38 8.92
C GLN A 49 1.04 3.70 7.80
N LEU A 50 -0.16 3.09 7.80
CA LEU A 50 -1.19 3.33 6.79
C LEU A 50 -2.11 4.49 7.15
N LYS A 51 -2.20 4.87 8.43
CA LYS A 51 -3.12 5.93 8.91
C LYS A 51 -2.98 7.28 8.17
N PRO A 52 -1.80 7.71 7.71
CA PRO A 52 -1.69 8.94 6.91
C PRO A 52 -2.35 8.85 5.52
N TYR A 53 -2.56 7.65 4.98
CA TYR A 53 -3.04 7.43 3.61
C TYR A 53 -4.50 6.98 3.52
N ILE A 54 -5.09 6.54 4.63
CA ILE A 54 -6.46 5.99 4.67
C ILE A 54 -7.35 6.76 5.65
N ASP A 55 -8.64 6.84 5.35
CA ASP A 55 -9.67 7.24 6.31
C ASP A 55 -10.30 5.98 6.95
N ASP A 56 -9.94 5.71 8.20
CA ASP A 56 -10.48 4.61 9.01
C ASP A 56 -11.57 5.06 10.02
N SER A 57 -12.00 6.32 9.95
CA SER A 57 -12.92 6.94 10.93
C SER A 57 -14.31 6.31 10.96
N ARG A 58 -14.73 5.71 9.84
CA ARG A 58 -16.06 5.10 9.66
C ARG A 58 -16.09 3.60 9.91
N LEU A 59 -14.99 3.00 10.35
CA LEU A 59 -14.94 1.57 10.63
C LEU A 59 -15.70 1.25 11.93
N SER A 60 -16.65 0.31 11.85
CA SER A 60 -17.22 -0.31 13.04
C SER A 60 -16.21 -1.24 13.72
N ASP A 61 -16.46 -1.55 14.99
CA ASP A 61 -15.62 -2.49 15.76
C ASP A 61 -15.57 -3.87 15.09
N SER A 62 -16.69 -4.35 14.56
CA SER A 62 -16.76 -5.62 13.83
C SER A 62 -15.93 -5.62 12.53
N GLN A 63 -15.86 -4.48 11.82
CA GLN A 63 -15.02 -4.34 10.64
C GLN A 63 -13.54 -4.32 11.00
N ARG A 64 -13.19 -3.61 12.09
CA ARG A 64 -11.81 -3.63 12.62
C ARG A 64 -11.40 -5.04 13.00
N GLU A 65 -12.24 -5.77 13.73
CA GLU A 65 -11.96 -7.16 14.12
C GLU A 65 -11.76 -8.06 12.89
N ALA A 66 -12.61 -7.95 11.87
CA ALA A 66 -12.45 -8.71 10.62
C ALA A 66 -11.10 -8.41 9.93
N ILE A 67 -10.71 -7.13 9.84
CA ILE A 67 -9.43 -6.72 9.25
C ILE A 67 -8.26 -7.30 10.05
N PHE A 68 -8.25 -7.09 11.37
CA PHE A 68 -7.15 -7.52 12.25
C PHE A 68 -7.09 -9.04 12.45
N SER A 69 -8.18 -9.77 12.21
CA SER A 69 -8.18 -11.24 12.26
C SER A 69 -7.37 -11.92 11.15
N CYS A 70 -7.15 -11.23 10.03
CA CYS A 70 -6.40 -11.77 8.88
C CYS A 70 -5.18 -10.91 8.50
N TRP A 71 -4.84 -9.92 9.34
CA TRP A 71 -3.66 -9.08 9.19
C TRP A 71 -2.77 -9.24 10.44
N PRO A 72 -1.47 -9.55 10.30
CA PRO A 72 -0.69 -9.62 9.05
C PRO A 72 -1.04 -10.85 8.19
N GLY A 73 -1.15 -10.65 6.88
CA GLY A 73 -1.50 -11.72 5.95
C GLY A 73 -1.62 -11.26 4.50
N PRO A 74 -1.93 -12.18 3.56
CA PRO A 74 -1.97 -11.91 2.11
C PRO A 74 -3.25 -11.20 1.65
N VAL A 75 -4.07 -10.68 2.57
CA VAL A 75 -5.33 -10.00 2.26
C VAL A 75 -5.06 -8.51 2.02
N THR A 76 -5.51 -8.01 0.87
CA THR A 76 -5.49 -6.58 0.54
C THR A 76 -6.87 -5.98 0.75
N PHE A 77 -6.94 -4.88 1.51
CA PHE A 77 -8.16 -4.13 1.79
C PHE A 77 -8.21 -2.82 1.01
N VAL A 78 -9.42 -2.34 0.73
CA VAL A 78 -9.65 -1.04 0.10
C VAL A 78 -10.30 -0.11 1.11
N PHE A 79 -9.69 1.04 1.34
CA PHE A 79 -10.19 2.12 2.21
C PHE A 79 -10.42 3.38 1.38
N PRO A 80 -11.30 4.29 1.85
CA PRO A 80 -11.26 5.67 1.37
C PRO A 80 -9.88 6.28 1.63
N GLY A 81 -9.40 7.11 0.70
CA GLY A 81 -8.15 7.84 0.90
C GLY A 81 -8.31 8.89 2.01
N ALA A 82 -7.22 9.17 2.73
CA ALA A 82 -7.19 10.30 3.66
C ALA A 82 -7.53 11.61 2.92
N SER A 83 -8.27 12.49 3.61
CA SER A 83 -8.69 13.81 3.10
C SER A 83 -7.61 14.87 3.33
#